data_AF-A0A5D3CEY6-F1
#
_entry.id   AF-A0A5D3CEY6-F1
#
_cell.length_a   1.000
_cell.length_b   1.000
_cell.length_c   1.000
_cell.angle_alpha   90.00
_cell.angle_beta   90.00
_cell.angle_gamma   90.00
#
_symmetry.space_group_name_H-M   'P 1'
#
loop_
_entity.id
_entity.type
_entity.pdbx_description
1 polymer ?
#
loop_
_entity_poly.entity_id
_entity_poly.type
_entity_poly.pdbx_seq_one_letter_code
_entity_poly.pdbx_strand_id
1 'polypeptide(L)'
;MFISQEKYAKNIVKKFGLDKLQHKRTPIATHVKITKDFKVESDDNKLYRSMVGSLLYLTASRPDITYSIGVCARFQSDLRVSHLAAVKRIIKYVHGTSEFGILHSFDTNSTLVGHCDAYNYVSLSTTEAEYIAAGSGYTQLIWMKKMLYKYGIQQHTMTLYSDNMSAIDISKNFVQHS
;
A
#
# COMPACT_ATOMS: atom_id res chain seq x y z
N MET A 1 12.74 -17.82 5.62
CA MET A 1 13.50 -16.70 5.01
C MET A 1 12.83 -15.39 5.39
N PHE A 2 13.58 -14.38 5.85
CA PHE A 2 13.05 -13.05 6.17
C PHE A 2 13.64 -12.00 5.23
N ILE A 3 12.80 -11.30 4.49
CA ILE A 3 13.18 -10.23 3.55
C ILE A 3 12.91 -8.90 4.23
N SER A 4 13.97 -8.16 4.58
CA SER A 4 13.86 -6.84 5.22
C SER A 4 14.82 -5.83 4.59
N GLN A 5 14.38 -4.58 4.55
CA GLN A 5 15.18 -3.42 4.15
C GLN A 5 15.29 -2.39 5.30
N GLU A 6 15.41 -2.85 6.55
CA GLU A 6 15.44 -1.99 7.74
C GLU A 6 16.44 -0.83 7.64
N LYS A 7 17.67 -1.10 7.18
CA LYS A 7 18.69 -0.05 6.99
C LYS A 7 18.21 1.01 6.01
N TYR A 8 17.54 0.62 4.94
CA TYR A 8 16.98 1.55 3.96
C TYR A 8 15.80 2.34 4.53
N ALA A 9 14.90 1.69 5.29
CA ALA A 9 13.80 2.35 5.98
C ALA A 9 14.30 3.44 6.95
N LYS A 10 15.32 3.13 7.77
CA LYS A 10 15.96 4.10 8.67
C LYS A 10 16.62 5.25 7.90
N ASN A 11 17.25 4.96 6.76
CA ASN A 11 17.86 5.98 5.91
C ASN A 11 16.82 6.90 5.26
N ILE A 12 15.65 6.40 4.85
CA ILE A 12 14.54 7.23 4.34
C ILE A 12 14.10 8.23 5.40
N VAL A 13 13.88 7.77 6.63
CA VAL A 13 13.42 8.62 7.72
C VAL A 13 14.42 9.75 8.01
N LYS A 14 15.71 9.42 8.07
CA LYS A 14 16.80 10.40 8.24
C LYS A 14 16.92 11.37 7.05
N LYS A 15 16.87 10.84 5.82
CA LYS A 15 16.98 11.63 4.57
C LYS A 15 15.95 12.76 4.50
N PHE A 16 14.75 12.54 5.05
CA PHE A 16 13.67 13.52 5.05
C PHE A 16 13.47 14.25 6.38
N GLY A 17 14.38 14.07 7.35
CA GLY A 17 14.38 14.79 8.63
C GLY A 17 13.17 14.46 9.53
N LEU A 18 12.68 13.22 9.48
CA LEU A 18 11.50 12.78 10.24
C LEU A 18 11.85 11.85 11.42
N ASP A 19 13.13 11.71 11.73
CA ASP A 19 13.69 10.83 12.78
C ASP A 19 13.40 11.31 14.19
N LYS A 20 13.29 12.63 14.41
CA LYS A 20 12.95 13.20 15.72
C LYS A 20 11.44 13.30 15.97
N LEU A 21 10.62 12.97 14.98
CA LEU A 21 9.18 13.14 15.07
C LEU A 21 8.49 11.87 15.55
N GLN A 22 7.41 12.07 16.31
CA GLN A 22 6.55 10.98 16.77
C GLN A 22 6.05 10.13 15.59
N HIS A 23 6.24 8.82 15.71
CA HIS A 23 5.80 7.86 14.71
C HIS A 23 4.27 7.79 14.67
N LYS A 24 3.73 7.24 13.58
CA LYS A 24 2.29 7.03 13.42
C LYS A 24 1.99 5.55 13.41
N ARG A 25 0.85 5.13 13.97
CA ARG A 25 0.42 3.73 14.01
C ARG A 25 -0.16 3.21 12.69
N THR A 26 -0.65 4.11 11.84
CA THR A 26 -1.24 3.76 10.54
C THR A 26 -0.65 4.62 9.40
N PRO A 27 -0.40 4.03 8.22
CA PRO A 27 0.17 4.75 7.08
C PRO A 27 -0.81 5.79 6.49
N ILE A 28 -2.13 5.52 6.56
CA ILE A 28 -3.19 6.44 6.15
C ILE A 28 -4.04 6.90 7.34
N ALA A 29 -4.64 8.09 7.24
CA ALA A 29 -5.60 8.56 8.24
C ALA A 29 -6.98 7.95 7.98
N THR A 30 -7.69 7.56 9.04
CA THR A 30 -9.04 6.95 8.98
C THR A 30 -10.14 7.94 8.61
N HIS A 31 -9.92 9.24 8.80
CA HIS A 31 -10.87 10.30 8.46
C HIS A 31 -10.14 11.48 7.81
N VAL A 32 -10.07 11.51 6.47
CA VAL A 32 -9.54 12.66 5.74
C VAL A 32 -10.72 13.53 5.29
N LYS A 33 -10.91 14.70 5.91
CA LYS A 33 -11.72 15.76 5.31
C LYS A 33 -10.95 16.29 4.10
N ILE A 34 -11.52 16.19 2.91
CA ILE A 34 -10.94 16.75 1.69
C ILE A 34 -11.14 18.27 1.76
N THR A 35 -10.18 18.99 2.35
CA THR A 35 -10.16 20.46 2.28
C THR A 35 -9.67 20.92 0.91
N LYS A 36 -10.21 22.04 0.42
CA LYS A 36 -9.66 22.77 -0.71
C LYS A 36 -8.33 23.39 -0.27
N ASP A 37 -7.24 22.65 -0.45
CA ASP A 37 -5.90 23.09 -0.08
C ASP A 37 -5.22 23.89 -1.19
N PHE A 38 -4.23 24.71 -0.80
CA PHE A 38 -3.38 25.45 -1.71
C PHE A 38 -2.46 24.54 -2.52
N LYS A 39 -2.15 24.97 -3.75
CA LYS A 39 -1.16 24.31 -4.61
C LYS A 39 0.23 24.53 -4.02
N VAL A 40 1.05 23.48 -4.05
CA VAL A 40 2.38 23.47 -3.44
C VAL A 40 3.42 24.15 -4.34
N GLU A 41 4.44 24.77 -3.73
CA GLU A 41 5.53 25.45 -4.43
C GLU A 41 6.36 24.49 -5.32
N SER A 42 7.12 25.06 -6.27
CA SER A 42 7.83 24.27 -7.29
C SER A 42 8.94 23.36 -6.72
N ASP A 43 9.64 23.79 -5.67
CA ASP A 43 10.73 23.02 -5.05
C ASP A 43 10.21 21.83 -4.23
N ASP A 44 9.05 21.99 -3.60
CA ASP A 44 8.36 20.94 -2.87
C ASP A 44 7.88 19.81 -3.80
N ASN A 45 7.67 20.07 -5.10
CA ASN A 45 7.33 19.03 -6.07
C ASN A 45 8.49 18.04 -6.27
N LYS A 46 9.74 18.53 -6.33
CA LYS A 46 10.93 17.67 -6.43
C LYS A 46 11.09 16.83 -5.16
N LEU A 47 10.90 17.45 -4.00
CA LEU A 47 10.95 16.78 -2.71
C LEU A 47 9.90 15.67 -2.63
N TYR A 48 8.65 15.97 -3.01
CA TYR A 48 7.57 14.99 -3.02
C TYR A 48 7.86 13.78 -3.90
N ARG A 49 8.31 14.01 -5.15
CA ARG A 49 8.69 12.93 -6.07
C ARG A 49 9.82 12.07 -5.50
N SER A 50 10.80 12.70 -4.83
CA SER A 50 11.88 11.98 -4.13
C SER A 50 11.37 11.11 -2.98
N MET A 51 10.41 11.61 -2.19
CA MET A 51 9.76 10.83 -1.12
C MET A 51 8.98 9.64 -1.68
N VAL A 52 8.11 9.87 -2.66
CA VAL A 52 7.29 8.82 -3.30
C VAL A 52 8.19 7.78 -3.95
N GLY A 53 9.24 8.18 -4.68
CA GLY A 53 10.19 7.25 -5.29
C GLY A 53 10.94 6.39 -4.26
N SER A 54 11.38 7.00 -3.15
CA SER A 54 12.07 6.26 -2.08
C SER A 54 11.13 5.23 -1.42
N LEU A 55 9.87 5.61 -1.19
CA LEU A 55 8.87 4.72 -0.61
C LEU A 55 8.41 3.63 -1.58
N LEU A 56 8.31 3.92 -2.88
CA LEU A 56 8.03 2.93 -3.93
C LEU A 56 9.08 1.82 -3.91
N TYR A 57 10.35 2.14 -3.72
CA TYR A 57 11.39 1.12 -3.58
C TYR A 57 11.20 0.25 -2.33
N LEU A 58 10.84 0.87 -1.20
CA LEU A 58 10.62 0.17 0.06
C LEU A 58 9.45 -0.84 0.01
N THR A 59 8.46 -0.63 -0.88
CA THR A 59 7.34 -1.57 -1.05
C THR A 59 7.79 -3.00 -1.32
N ALA A 60 8.98 -3.19 -1.93
CA ALA A 60 9.63 -4.48 -2.17
C ALA A 60 9.66 -5.40 -0.92
N SER A 61 9.88 -4.84 0.26
CA SER A 61 9.89 -5.55 1.56
C SER A 61 8.77 -5.12 2.50
N ARG A 62 7.96 -4.12 2.09
CA ARG A 62 6.91 -3.50 2.92
C ARG A 62 5.59 -3.43 2.14
N PRO A 63 4.94 -4.59 1.90
CA PRO A 63 3.69 -4.62 1.14
C PRO A 63 2.57 -3.83 1.84
N ASP A 64 2.63 -3.71 3.17
CA ASP A 64 1.69 -3.00 4.05
C ASP A 64 1.55 -1.50 3.75
N ILE A 65 2.58 -0.85 3.17
CA ILE A 65 2.50 0.57 2.77
C ILE A 65 2.11 0.76 1.29
N THR A 66 2.03 -0.30 0.50
CA THR A 66 1.86 -0.26 -0.96
C THR A 66 0.61 0.50 -1.37
N TYR A 67 -0.52 0.22 -0.70
CA TYR A 67 -1.77 0.90 -0.99
C TYR A 67 -1.66 2.42 -0.77
N SER A 68 -1.15 2.83 0.39
CA SER A 68 -1.03 4.25 0.75
C SER A 68 -0.10 5.01 -0.21
N ILE A 69 1.00 4.38 -0.64
CA ILE A 69 1.93 4.94 -1.63
C ILE A 69 1.32 4.99 -3.02
N GLY A 70 0.58 3.96 -3.42
CA GLY A 70 -0.13 3.91 -4.70
C GLY A 70 -1.15 5.04 -4.83
N VAL A 71 -1.90 5.34 -3.77
CA VAL A 71 -2.82 6.49 -3.73
C VAL A 71 -2.04 7.80 -3.89
N CYS A 72 -0.96 8.00 -3.14
CA CYS A 72 -0.16 9.22 -3.21
C CYS A 72 0.47 9.41 -4.60
N ALA A 73 0.95 8.34 -5.24
CA ALA A 73 1.63 8.41 -6.54
C ALA A 73 0.75 8.99 -7.66
N ARG A 74 -0.58 8.95 -7.54
CA ARG A 74 -1.52 9.50 -8.54
C ARG A 74 -1.52 11.03 -8.59
N PHE A 75 -1.08 11.70 -7.53
CA PHE A 75 -1.17 13.16 -7.40
C PHE A 75 0.14 13.89 -7.78
N GLN A 76 1.02 13.26 -8.56
CA GLN A 76 2.30 13.86 -8.98
C GLN A 76 2.17 15.05 -9.95
N SER A 77 1.03 15.17 -10.64
CA SER A 77 0.73 16.25 -11.58
C SER A 77 0.02 17.44 -10.92
N ASP A 78 -0.75 17.22 -9.85
CA ASP A 78 -1.44 18.26 -9.07
C ASP A 78 -1.17 18.08 -7.56
N LEU A 79 -0.02 18.60 -7.11
CA LEU A 79 0.43 18.47 -5.73
C LEU A 79 -0.25 19.51 -4.81
N ARG A 80 -0.81 19.03 -3.70
CA ARG A 80 -1.44 19.83 -2.64
C ARG A 80 -0.76 19.58 -1.29
N VAL A 81 -0.93 20.52 -0.37
CA VAL A 81 -0.31 20.45 0.97
C VAL A 81 -0.74 19.18 1.72
N SER A 82 -2.01 18.77 1.61
CA SER A 82 -2.50 17.48 2.12
C SER A 82 -1.76 16.27 1.56
N HIS A 83 -1.42 16.25 0.27
CA HIS A 83 -0.69 15.13 -0.34
C HIS A 83 0.72 15.01 0.25
N LEU A 84 1.41 16.14 0.46
CA LEU A 84 2.72 16.16 1.11
C LEU A 84 2.62 15.70 2.57
N ALA A 85 1.58 16.13 3.29
CA ALA A 85 1.32 15.69 4.66
C ALA A 85 1.04 14.18 4.73
N ALA A 86 0.32 13.62 3.75
CA ALA A 86 0.03 12.20 3.65
C ALA A 86 1.32 11.37 3.46
N VAL A 87 2.22 11.78 2.55
CA VAL A 87 3.49 11.07 2.34
C VAL A 87 4.40 11.18 3.57
N LYS A 88 4.48 12.36 4.20
CA LYS A 88 5.20 12.52 5.48
C LYS A 88 4.61 11.63 6.58
N ARG A 89 3.29 11.39 6.60
CA ARG A 89 2.65 10.45 7.53
C ARG A 89 3.13 9.02 7.28
N ILE A 90 3.20 8.58 6.02
CA ILE A 90 3.68 7.23 5.68
C ILE A 90 5.12 7.05 6.14
N ILE A 91 6.00 8.03 5.94
CA ILE A 91 7.39 7.95 6.45
C ILE A 91 7.43 7.87 7.99
N LYS A 92 6.55 8.61 8.70
CA LYS A 92 6.43 8.48 10.17
C LYS A 92 5.92 7.11 10.61
N TYR A 93 5.09 6.45 9.81
CA TYR A 93 4.69 5.07 10.07
C TYR A 93 5.87 4.11 9.87
N VAL A 94 6.61 4.27 8.76
CA VAL A 94 7.86 3.52 8.50
C VAL A 94 8.88 3.70 9.63
N HIS A 95 8.97 4.90 10.22
CA HIS A 95 9.84 5.15 11.38
C HIS A 95 9.52 4.24 12.57
N GLY A 96 8.24 4.07 12.91
CA GLY A 96 7.82 3.21 14.02
C GLY A 96 7.72 1.73 13.68
N THR A 97 8.04 1.34 12.44
CA THR A 97 7.91 -0.05 11.94
C THR A 97 9.13 -0.42 11.10
N SER A 98 10.30 0.14 11.41
CA SER A 98 11.48 0.04 10.55
C SER A 98 11.97 -1.39 10.34
N GLU A 99 11.71 -2.24 11.34
CA GLU A 99 12.04 -3.66 11.44
C GLU A 99 11.06 -4.57 10.69
N PHE A 100 9.94 -4.04 10.18
CA PHE A 100 8.96 -4.83 9.45
C PHE A 100 9.57 -5.32 8.13
N GLY A 101 9.18 -6.53 7.73
CA GLY A 101 9.62 -7.18 6.52
C GLY A 101 8.68 -8.31 6.15
N ILE A 102 9.04 -9.07 5.12
CA ILE A 102 8.28 -10.23 4.67
C ILE A 102 8.93 -11.47 5.26
N LEU A 103 8.19 -12.17 6.11
CA LEU A 103 8.59 -13.47 6.63
C LEU A 103 7.96 -14.58 5.79
N HIS A 104 8.80 -15.45 5.24
CA HIS A 104 8.40 -16.67 4.55
C HIS A 104 8.83 -17.88 5.39
N SER A 105 7.87 -18.63 5.94
CA SER A 105 8.11 -19.96 6.51
C SER A 105 8.11 -21.01 5.40
N PHE A 106 9.01 -21.99 5.47
CA PHE A 106 8.96 -23.15 4.58
C PHE A 106 7.92 -24.13 5.13
N ASP A 107 6.64 -23.81 4.95
CA ASP A 107 5.60 -24.81 5.11
C ASP A 107 5.42 -25.58 3.80
N THR A 108 4.90 -26.81 3.90
CA THR A 108 4.65 -27.70 2.75
C THR A 108 3.62 -27.15 1.75
N ASN A 109 2.94 -26.04 2.09
CA ASN A 109 1.95 -25.38 1.24
C ASN A 109 2.56 -24.13 0.57
N SER A 110 2.91 -24.24 -0.71
CA SER A 110 3.37 -23.13 -1.57
C SER A 110 2.22 -22.25 -2.08
N THR A 111 1.22 -21.97 -1.23
CA THR A 111 0.04 -21.19 -1.59
C THR A 111 0.11 -19.81 -1.00
N LEU A 112 0.06 -18.79 -1.86
CA LEU A 112 -0.01 -17.40 -1.45
C LEU A 112 -1.47 -17.03 -1.16
N VAL A 113 -1.78 -16.74 0.09
CA VAL A 113 -3.12 -16.38 0.54
C VAL A 113 -3.17 -14.91 0.93
N GLY A 114 -4.18 -14.19 0.44
CA GLY A 114 -4.52 -12.85 0.89
C GLY A 114 -5.95 -12.76 1.40
N HIS A 115 -6.20 -11.77 2.25
CA HIS A 115 -7.52 -11.39 2.71
C HIS A 115 -7.77 -9.95 2.30
N CYS A 116 -8.96 -9.64 1.78
CA CYS A 116 -9.41 -8.28 1.50
C CYS A 116 -10.66 -7.95 2.31
N ASP A 117 -10.78 -6.66 2.66
CA ASP A 117 -11.89 -6.10 3.43
C ASP A 117 -12.03 -4.61 3.05
N ALA A 118 -13.26 -4.13 2.89
CA ALA A 118 -13.56 -2.76 2.48
C ALA A 118 -13.62 -1.76 3.65
N TYR A 119 -12.49 -1.49 4.31
CA TYR A 119 -12.46 -0.55 5.44
C TYR A 119 -12.65 0.94 5.10
N ASN A 120 -12.38 1.39 3.87
CA ASN A 120 -12.30 2.83 3.55
C ASN A 120 -12.79 3.22 2.14
N TYR A 121 -13.57 2.39 1.46
CA TYR A 121 -14.11 2.74 0.13
C TYR A 121 -15.42 3.50 0.28
N VAL A 122 -15.51 4.68 -0.37
CA VAL A 122 -16.79 5.39 -0.53
C VAL A 122 -17.47 4.84 -1.77
N SER A 123 -18.59 4.16 -1.57
CA SER A 123 -19.31 3.39 -2.59
C SER A 123 -20.82 3.49 -2.33
N LEU A 124 -21.63 3.29 -3.38
CA LEU A 124 -23.09 3.29 -3.27
C LEU A 124 -23.62 2.02 -2.57
N SER A 125 -22.83 0.96 -2.55
CA SER A 125 -23.15 -0.28 -1.84
C SER A 125 -21.93 -0.91 -1.17
N THR A 126 -22.17 -1.72 -0.12
CA THR A 126 -21.12 -2.53 0.52
C THR A 126 -20.54 -3.56 -0.46
N THR A 127 -21.37 -4.13 -1.33
CA THR A 127 -20.96 -5.07 -2.38
C THR A 127 -19.96 -4.44 -3.37
N GLU A 128 -20.23 -3.24 -3.85
CA GLU A 128 -19.33 -2.53 -4.77
C GLU A 128 -18.02 -2.15 -4.06
N ALA A 129 -18.08 -1.71 -2.79
CA ALA A 129 -16.90 -1.40 -1.99
C ALA A 129 -15.97 -2.63 -1.85
N GLU A 130 -16.56 -3.77 -1.51
CA GLU A 130 -15.87 -5.06 -1.37
C GLU A 130 -15.31 -5.57 -2.70
N TYR A 131 -16.05 -5.40 -3.80
CA TYR A 131 -15.56 -5.76 -5.12
C TYR A 131 -14.32 -4.95 -5.51
N ILE A 132 -14.31 -3.64 -5.24
CA ILE A 132 -13.15 -2.77 -5.49
C ILE A 132 -11.98 -3.12 -4.56
N ALA A 133 -12.26 -3.41 -3.29
CA ALA A 133 -11.26 -3.86 -2.32
C ALA A 133 -10.62 -5.18 -2.77
N ALA A 134 -11.42 -6.14 -3.23
CA ALA A 134 -10.96 -7.42 -3.77
C ALA A 134 -10.07 -7.22 -5.01
N GLY A 135 -10.45 -6.36 -5.96
CA GLY A 135 -9.61 -6.05 -7.13
C GLY A 135 -8.24 -5.45 -6.74
N SER A 136 -8.24 -4.59 -5.72
CA SER A 136 -7.02 -3.99 -5.17
C SER A 136 -6.14 -5.01 -4.46
N GLY A 137 -6.73 -5.88 -3.64
CA GLY A 137 -6.04 -6.99 -2.96
C GLY A 137 -5.46 -8.00 -3.96
N TYR A 138 -6.21 -8.33 -5.01
CA TYR A 138 -5.77 -9.23 -6.07
C TYR A 138 -4.54 -8.68 -6.82
N THR A 139 -4.53 -7.37 -7.11
CA THR A 139 -3.37 -6.72 -7.74
C THR A 139 -2.13 -6.80 -6.85
N GLN A 140 -2.29 -6.61 -5.54
CA GLN A 140 -1.18 -6.76 -4.59
C GLN A 140 -0.67 -8.20 -4.52
N LEU A 141 -1.57 -9.19 -4.53
CA LEU A 141 -1.20 -10.60 -4.56
C LEU A 141 -0.44 -10.97 -5.84
N ILE A 142 -0.86 -10.48 -7.01
CA ILE A 142 -0.11 -10.67 -8.27
C ILE A 142 1.31 -10.10 -8.13
N TRP A 143 1.42 -8.90 -7.59
CA TRP A 143 2.72 -8.26 -7.40
C TRP A 143 3.60 -9.05 -6.43
N MET A 144 3.04 -9.53 -5.32
CA MET A 144 3.74 -10.40 -4.35
C MET A 144 4.18 -11.72 -5.01
N LYS A 145 3.32 -12.37 -5.80
CA LYS A 145 3.66 -13.60 -6.53
C LYS A 145 4.85 -13.38 -7.48
N LYS A 146 4.83 -12.28 -8.26
CA LYS A 146 5.93 -11.91 -9.16
C LYS A 146 7.22 -11.59 -8.39
N MET A 147 7.11 -10.92 -7.25
CA MET A 147 8.25 -10.59 -6.40
C MET A 147 8.88 -11.85 -5.81
N LEU A 148 8.09 -12.76 -5.24
CA LEU A 148 8.55 -14.05 -4.71
C LEU A 148 9.22 -14.90 -5.80
N TYR A 149 8.66 -14.92 -7.01
CA TYR A 149 9.28 -15.60 -8.16
C TYR A 149 10.69 -15.08 -8.46
N LYS A 150 10.92 -13.76 -8.38
CA LYS A 150 12.26 -13.16 -8.56
C LYS A 150 13.25 -13.57 -7.47
N TYR A 151 12.76 -13.89 -6.27
CA TYR A 151 13.58 -14.43 -5.18
C TYR A 151 13.74 -15.97 -5.25
N GLY A 152 13.31 -16.61 -6.34
CA GLY A 152 13.39 -18.06 -6.53
C GLY A 152 12.30 -18.85 -5.81
N ILE A 153 11.29 -18.18 -5.25
CA ILE A 153 10.18 -18.80 -4.52
C ILE A 153 9.01 -18.98 -5.48
N GLN A 154 8.74 -20.23 -5.88
CA GLN A 154 7.60 -20.54 -6.72
C GLN A 154 6.32 -20.70 -5.88
N GLN A 155 5.29 -19.95 -6.25
CA GLN A 155 3.95 -20.04 -5.68
C GLN A 155 3.01 -20.58 -6.75
N HIS A 156 2.47 -21.78 -6.54
CA HIS A 156 1.66 -22.46 -7.56
C HIS A 156 0.28 -21.81 -7.67
N THR A 157 -0.38 -21.65 -6.51
CA THR A 157 -1.74 -21.12 -6.40
C THR A 157 -1.73 -19.82 -5.59
N MET A 158 -2.65 -18.92 -5.95
CA MET A 158 -2.89 -17.67 -5.27
C MET A 158 -4.37 -17.59 -4.94
N THR A 159 -4.70 -17.35 -3.67
CA THR A 159 -6.08 -17.31 -3.19
C THR A 159 -6.33 -15.96 -2.52
N LEU A 160 -7.42 -15.29 -2.88
CA LEU A 160 -7.90 -14.09 -2.21
C LEU A 160 -9.23 -14.42 -1.53
N TYR A 161 -9.30 -14.24 -0.22
CA TYR A 161 -10.53 -14.37 0.55
C TYR A 161 -11.20 -13.00 0.75
N SER A 162 -12.51 -12.97 0.53
CA SER A 162 -13.43 -11.89 0.89
C SER A 162 -14.57 -12.50 1.70
N ASP A 163 -15.13 -11.77 2.65
CA ASP A 163 -16.29 -12.19 3.45
C ASP A 163 -17.64 -11.82 2.79
N ASN A 164 -17.63 -11.01 1.73
CA ASN A 164 -18.83 -10.59 1.02
C ASN A 164 -19.16 -11.52 -0.16
N MET A 165 -20.15 -12.40 0.05
CA MET A 165 -20.60 -13.37 -0.96
C MET A 165 -21.07 -12.72 -2.27
N SER A 166 -21.78 -11.59 -2.19
CA SER A 166 -22.26 -10.87 -3.38
C SER A 166 -21.11 -10.34 -4.23
N ALA A 167 -20.04 -9.85 -3.61
CA ALA A 167 -18.84 -9.41 -4.32
C ALA A 167 -18.11 -10.58 -4.99
N ILE A 168 -18.06 -11.73 -4.31
CA ILE A 168 -17.51 -12.98 -4.86
C ILE A 168 -18.34 -13.44 -6.06
N ASP A 169 -19.66 -13.40 -6.00
CA ASP A 169 -20.54 -13.84 -7.07
C ASP A 169 -20.45 -12.93 -8.31
N ILE A 170 -20.31 -11.62 -8.11
CA ILE A 170 -20.04 -10.68 -9.21
C ILE A 170 -18.70 -11.03 -9.89
N SER A 171 -17.66 -11.34 -9.12
CA SER A 171 -16.34 -11.67 -9.68
C SER A 171 -16.33 -12.92 -10.57
N LYS A 172 -17.30 -13.83 -10.38
CA LYS A 172 -17.44 -15.07 -11.15
C LYS A 172 -18.28 -14.90 -12.41
N ASN A 173 -19.03 -13.80 -12.55
CA ASN A 173 -20.01 -13.61 -13.60
C ASN A 173 -19.64 -12.45 -14.53
N PHE A 174 -19.03 -12.75 -15.68
CA PHE A 174 -18.61 -11.77 -16.70
C PHE A 174 -19.75 -10.89 -17.27
N VAL A 175 -21.02 -11.27 -17.05
CA VAL A 175 -22.19 -10.68 -17.72
C VAL A 175 -22.80 -9.48 -16.97
N GLN A 176 -22.45 -9.25 -15.70
CA GLN A 176 -23.06 -8.17 -14.89
C GLN A 176 -22.26 -6.86 -14.83
N HIS A 177 -21.21 -6.70 -15.64
CA HIS A 177 -20.42 -5.45 -15.72
C HIS A 177 -21.02 -4.42 -16.70
N SER A 178 -22.30 -4.07 -16.55
CA SER A 178 -22.99 -3.06 -17.37
C SER A 178 -23.54 -1.92 -16.53
#